data_AF-A0AA38CAH6-F1
#
_entry.id   AF-A0AA38CAH6-F1
#
_cell.length_a   1.000
_cell.length_b   1.000
_cell.length_c   1.000
_cell.angle_alpha   90.00
_cell.angle_beta   90.00
_cell.angle_gamma   90.00
#
_symmetry.space_group_name_H-M   'P 1'
#
loop_
_entity.id
_entity.type
_entity.pdbx_description
1 polymer ?
#
loop_
_entity_poly.entity_id
_entity_poly.type
_entity_poly.pdbx_seq_one_letter_code
_entity_poly.pdbx_strand_id
1 'polypeptide(L)' 'LTDSGEPESFDEAMQVDASKKWEQAMDEEHKALMENQTWDLVKLPEGKRALQN' A
#
# COMPACT_ATOMS: atom_id res chain seq x y z
N LEU A 1 -12.47 -6.63 -12.12
CA LEU A 1 -11.45 -7.58 -12.64
C LEU A 1 -11.36 -7.43 -14.15
N THR A 2 -10.24 -6.90 -14.64
CA THR A 2 -9.97 -6.75 -16.07
C THR A 2 -9.91 -8.10 -16.78
N ASP A 3 -9.83 -8.07 -18.12
CA ASP A 3 -9.50 -9.23 -18.97
C ASP A 3 -8.17 -9.91 -18.55
N SER A 4 -7.30 -9.18 -17.83
CA SER A 4 -6.04 -9.70 -17.25
C SER A 4 -6.17 -10.22 -15.81
N GLY A 5 -7.36 -10.19 -15.21
CA GLY A 5 -7.58 -10.64 -13.83
C GLY A 5 -7.01 -9.70 -12.76
N GLU A 6 -6.68 -8.47 -13.12
CA GLU A 6 -6.18 -7.46 -12.19
C GLU A 6 -7.34 -6.58 -11.70
N PRO A 7 -7.36 -6.20 -10.42
CA PRO A 7 -8.33 -5.24 -9.89
C PRO A 7 -7.98 -3.82 -10.36
N GLU A 8 -8.98 -3.07 -10.86
CA GLU A 8 -8.76 -1.69 -11.34
C GLU A 8 -8.96 -0.62 -10.26
N SER A 9 -9.48 -1.02 -9.09
CA SER A 9 -9.73 -0.13 -7.98
C SER A 9 -9.36 -0.79 -6.65
N PHE A 10 -9.12 0.05 -5.64
CA PHE A 10 -8.91 -0.44 -4.28
C PHE A 10 -10.08 -1.30 -3.80
N ASP A 11 -11.31 -0.86 -4.05
CA ASP A 11 -12.51 -1.60 -3.63
C ASP A 11 -12.60 -2.97 -4.32
N GLU A 12 -12.19 -3.09 -5.59
CA GLU A 12 -12.09 -4.40 -6.26
C GLU A 12 -10.96 -5.25 -5.68
N ALA A 13 -9.79 -4.66 -5.43
CA ALA A 13 -8.65 -5.35 -4.83
C ALA A 13 -8.96 -5.84 -3.41
N MET A 14 -9.82 -5.14 -2.68
CA MET A 14 -10.25 -5.56 -1.35
C MET A 14 -11.30 -6.67 -1.36
N GLN A 15 -11.99 -6.87 -2.50
CA GLN A 15 -13.01 -7.90 -2.67
C GLN A 15 -12.44 -9.23 -3.18
N VAL A 16 -11.19 -9.28 -3.66
CA VAL A 16 -10.58 -10.55 -4.09
C VAL A 16 -10.14 -11.38 -2.89
N ASP A 17 -10.17 -12.72 -3.01
CA ASP A 17 -9.74 -13.65 -1.96
C ASP A 17 -8.30 -13.41 -1.48
N ALA A 18 -7.47 -12.83 -2.35
CA ALA A 18 -6.10 -12.46 -2.04
C ALA A 18 -5.98 -11.21 -1.17
N SER A 19 -7.01 -10.38 -1.05
CA SER A 19 -7.06 -9.11 -0.29
C SER A 19 -6.41 -9.25 1.08
N LYS A 20 -6.84 -10.26 1.85
CA LYS A 20 -6.32 -10.51 3.19
C LYS A 20 -4.82 -10.86 3.22
N LYS A 21 -4.31 -11.55 2.19
CA LYS A 21 -2.87 -11.85 2.08
C LYS A 21 -2.08 -10.58 1.76
N TRP A 22 -2.64 -9.70 0.95
CA TRP A 22 -2.00 -8.43 0.59
C TRP A 22 -1.99 -7.49 1.80
N GLU A 23 -3.08 -7.43 2.55
CA GLU A 23 -3.15 -6.70 3.83
C GLU A 23 -2.08 -7.22 4.81
N GLN A 24 -1.99 -8.54 5.01
CA GLN A 24 -0.97 -9.13 5.87
C GLN A 24 0.45 -8.83 5.40
N ALA A 25 0.73 -8.92 4.10
CA ALA A 25 2.04 -8.60 3.55
C ALA A 25 2.39 -7.11 3.75
N MET A 26 1.43 -6.20 3.57
CA MET A 26 1.64 -4.77 3.84
C MET A 26 1.95 -4.51 5.31
N ASP A 27 1.26 -5.18 6.24
CA ASP A 27 1.50 -5.05 7.67
C ASP A 27 2.88 -5.61 8.07
N GLU A 28 3.27 -6.76 7.51
CA GLU A 28 4.58 -7.38 7.72
C GLU A 28 5.72 -6.48 7.22
N GLU A 29 5.61 -5.95 6.01
CA GLU A 29 6.58 -5.01 5.44
C GLU A 29 6.64 -3.72 6.27
N HIS A 30 5.50 -3.14 6.66
CA HIS A 30 5.47 -1.95 7.50
C HIS A 30 6.17 -2.20 8.85
N LYS A 31 5.94 -3.36 9.48
CA LYS A 31 6.63 -3.76 10.71
C LYS A 31 8.13 -3.90 10.49
N ALA A 32 8.56 -4.53 9.39
CA ALA A 32 9.96 -4.69 9.04
C ALA A 32 10.67 -3.34 8.82
N LEU A 33 10.00 -2.37 8.17
CA LEU A 33 10.51 -1.01 8.00
C LEU A 33 10.75 -0.30 9.34
N MET A 34 9.81 -0.48 10.28
CA MET A 34 9.93 0.10 11.63
C MET A 34 11.01 -0.60 12.46
N GLU A 35 11.08 -1.93 12.40
CA GLU A 35 12.09 -2.73 13.12
C GLU A 35 13.51 -2.45 12.62
N ASN A 36 13.68 -2.34 11.31
CA ASN A 36 14.97 -2.06 10.71
C ASN A 36 15.38 -0.57 10.80
N GLN A 37 14.47 0.30 11.26
CA GLN A 37 14.66 1.76 11.29
C GLN A 37 15.16 2.33 9.96
N THR A 38 14.76 1.71 8.84
CA THR A 38 15.20 2.09 7.50
C THR A 38 14.31 3.16 6.87
N TRP A 39 13.20 3.50 7.54
CA TRP A 39 12.19 4.42 7.05
C TRP A 39 11.70 5.37 8.15
N ASP A 40 11.70 6.67 7.86
CA ASP A 40 11.16 7.71 8.73
C ASP A 40 9.98 8.40 8.05
N LEU A 41 8.86 8.50 8.78
CA LEU A 41 7.68 9.22 8.29
C LEU A 41 7.87 10.72 8.50
N VAL A 42 8.32 11.40 7.45
CA VAL A 42 8.56 12.85 7.47
C VAL A 42 7.38 13.64 6.93
N LYS A 43 7.21 14.87 7.42
CA LYS A 43 6.24 15.80 6.85
C LYS A 43 6.60 16.11 5.39
N LEU A 44 5.57 16.33 4.57
CA LEU A 44 5.76 16.74 3.18
C LEU A 44 6.64 18.01 3.13
N PRO A 45 7.78 17.99 2.42
CA PRO A 45 8.65 19.16 2.31
C PRO A 45 7.93 20.32 1.65
N GLU A 46 8.26 21.55 2.05
CA GLU A 46 7.69 22.75 1.42
C GLU A 46 7.95 22.75 -0.09
N GLY A 47 6.93 23.13 -0.85
CA GLY A 47 6.98 23.16 -2.32
C GLY A 47 6.77 21.80 -3.00
N LYS A 48 6.62 20.69 -2.25
CA LYS A 48 6.18 19.41 -2.80
C LYS A 48 4.68 19.24 -2.63
N ARG A 49 4.05 18.50 -3.55
CA ARG A 49 2.64 18.13 -3.49
C ARG A 49 2.54 16.63 -3.29
N ALA A 50 1.69 16.21 -2.37
CA ALA A 50 1.30 14.82 -2.29
C ALA A 50 0.58 14.45 -3.60
N LEU A 51 0.85 13.24 -4.09
CA LEU A 51 0.04 12.68 -5.17
C LEU A 51 -1.36 12.46 -4.61
N GLN A 52 -2.35 13.11 -5.22
CA GLN A 52 -3.75 12.80 -4.96
C GLN A 52 -4.15 11.65 -5.87
N ASN A 53 -4.72 10.60 -5.27
CA ASN A 53 -5.33 9.47 -5.97
C ASN A 53 -6.77 9.81 -6.36
#